data_AF-A0A4Q4BB56-F1
#
_entry.id   AF-A0A4Q4BB56-F1
#
_cell.length_a   1.000
_cell.length_b   1.000
_cell.length_c   1.000
_cell.angle_alpha   90.00
_cell.angle_beta   90.00
_cell.angle_gamma   90.00
#
_symmetry.space_group_name_H-M   'P 1'
#
loop_
_entity.id
_entity.type
_entity.pdbx_description
1 polymer ?
#
loop_
_entity_poly.entity_id
_entity_poly.type
_entity_poly.pdbx_seq_one_letter_code
_entity_poly.pdbx_strand_id
1 'polypeptide(L)'
;MIRSAALLAAFATPLAAQVNPTGSPAADILLTKAIAEHRVFLTCSALDGLTHDQILTNWQRDTAAAVTILKAKAVPSDAITAFSSAADPAALMPAPDTPWAEVKGLCDTQPDWQKSYYEFNLTVLELKLPGAFQ
;
A
#
# COMPACT_ATOMS: atom_id res chain seq x y z
N MET A 1 -37.59 -33.26 5.52
CA MET A 1 -36.96 -32.11 6.20
C MET A 1 -35.45 -32.18 5.98
N ILE A 2 -34.89 -31.45 5.02
CA ILE A 2 -33.46 -31.08 5.04
C ILE A 2 -33.41 -29.67 4.44
N ARG A 3 -33.17 -28.67 5.30
CA ARG A 3 -32.98 -27.27 4.91
C ARG A 3 -31.56 -27.13 4.38
N SER A 4 -31.40 -26.93 3.08
CA SER A 4 -30.12 -26.55 2.49
C SER A 4 -29.82 -25.10 2.85
N ALA A 5 -29.03 -24.88 3.89
CA ALA A 5 -28.40 -23.59 4.17
C ALA A 5 -27.20 -23.45 3.21
N ALA A 6 -27.40 -22.78 2.08
CA ALA A 6 -26.30 -22.35 1.24
C ALA A 6 -25.57 -21.22 1.97
N LEU A 7 -24.37 -21.54 2.48
CA LEU A 7 -23.41 -20.58 3.02
C LEU A 7 -23.12 -19.52 1.95
N LEU A 8 -23.54 -18.28 2.20
CA LEU A 8 -23.05 -17.12 1.47
C LEU A 8 -21.55 -16.98 1.80
N ALA A 9 -20.70 -17.45 0.90
CA ALA A 9 -19.28 -17.10 0.92
C ALA A 9 -19.19 -15.58 0.67
N ALA A 10 -19.11 -14.82 1.77
CA ALA A 10 -18.66 -13.45 1.71
C ALA A 10 -17.21 -13.50 1.23
N PHE A 11 -16.99 -13.28 -0.06
CA PHE A 11 -15.71 -12.84 -0.57
C PHE A 11 -15.45 -11.51 0.15
N ALA A 12 -14.67 -11.56 1.24
CA ALA A 12 -14.04 -10.38 1.77
C ALA A 12 -13.08 -9.90 0.67
N THR A 13 -13.59 -9.09 -0.26
CA THR A 13 -12.73 -8.26 -1.08
C THR A 13 -11.80 -7.57 -0.11
N PRO A 14 -10.47 -7.74 -0.23
CA PRO A 14 -9.56 -6.99 0.61
C PRO A 14 -9.98 -5.53 0.40
N LEU A 15 -10.37 -4.88 1.50
CA LEU A 15 -10.77 -3.49 1.47
C LEU A 15 -9.61 -2.78 0.78
N ALA A 16 -9.80 -2.37 -0.48
CA ALA A 16 -8.77 -1.64 -1.20
C ALA A 16 -8.44 -0.48 -0.28
N ALA A 17 -7.18 -0.38 0.12
CA ALA A 17 -6.76 0.51 1.17
C ALA A 17 -7.23 1.93 0.78
N GLN A 18 -8.33 2.37 1.38
CA GLN A 18 -9.13 3.42 0.78
C GLN A 18 -8.56 4.74 1.26
N VAL A 19 -7.96 5.49 0.33
CA VAL A 19 -7.56 6.86 0.60
C VAL A 19 -8.80 7.73 0.55
N ASN A 20 -9.08 8.46 1.62
CA ASN A 20 -10.16 9.45 1.59
C ASN A 20 -9.71 10.70 0.82
N PRO A 21 -10.65 11.46 0.22
CA PRO A 21 -10.31 12.64 -0.56
C PRO A 21 -9.49 13.65 0.26
N THR A 22 -8.34 14.06 -0.28
CA THR A 22 -7.47 15.06 0.36
C THR A 22 -7.85 16.50 0.00
N GLY A 23 -8.80 16.66 -0.93
CA GLY A 23 -9.09 17.94 -1.58
C GLY A 23 -8.21 18.22 -2.81
N SER A 24 -7.25 17.34 -3.11
CA SER A 24 -6.51 17.32 -4.38
C SER A 24 -6.63 15.95 -5.06
N PRO A 25 -7.33 15.84 -6.21
CA PRO A 25 -7.39 14.60 -6.96
C PRO A 25 -6.01 14.06 -7.37
N ALA A 26 -5.05 14.96 -7.63
CA ALA A 26 -3.69 14.56 -7.96
C ALA A 26 -2.98 13.91 -6.77
N ALA A 27 -3.19 14.43 -5.56
CA ALA A 27 -2.64 13.83 -4.35
C ALA A 27 -3.30 12.47 -4.06
N ASP A 28 -4.61 12.37 -4.22
CA ASP A 28 -5.35 11.11 -4.02
C ASP A 28 -4.83 9.99 -4.94
N ILE A 29 -4.54 10.32 -6.21
CA ILE A 29 -3.94 9.39 -7.18
C ILE A 29 -2.54 8.95 -6.73
N LEU A 30 -1.70 9.88 -6.29
CA LEU A 30 -0.34 9.57 -5.83
C LEU A 30 -0.35 8.67 -4.59
N LEU A 31 -1.17 8.98 -3.59
CA LEU A 31 -1.29 8.19 -2.36
C LEU A 31 -1.75 6.77 -2.67
N THR A 32 -2.80 6.63 -3.49
CA THR A 32 -3.34 5.33 -3.90
C THR A 32 -2.31 4.51 -4.68
N LYS A 33 -1.61 5.15 -5.63
CA LYS A 33 -0.58 4.49 -6.44
C LYS A 33 0.60 4.03 -5.58
N ALA A 34 1.09 4.86 -4.66
CA ALA A 34 2.20 4.51 -3.79
C ALA A 34 1.88 3.31 -2.89
N ILE A 35 0.66 3.25 -2.33
CA ILE A 35 0.17 2.09 -1.54
C ILE A 35 0.16 0.83 -2.41
N ALA A 36 -0.38 0.90 -3.62
CA ALA A 36 -0.47 -0.27 -4.51
C ALA A 36 0.92 -0.80 -4.90
N GLU A 37 1.86 0.09 -5.22
CA GLU A 37 3.25 -0.27 -5.52
C GLU A 37 3.94 -0.91 -4.31
N HIS A 38 3.85 -0.29 -3.12
CA HIS A 38 4.54 -0.78 -1.93
C HIS A 38 3.91 -2.05 -1.36
N ARG A 39 2.62 -2.31 -1.59
CA ARG A 39 2.04 -3.64 -1.34
C ARG A 39 2.81 -4.74 -2.06
N VAL A 40 3.14 -4.54 -3.33
CA VAL A 40 3.93 -5.51 -4.11
C VAL A 40 5.34 -5.59 -3.57
N PHE A 41 6.02 -4.45 -3.38
CA PHE A 41 7.42 -4.44 -2.94
C PHE A 41 7.60 -5.08 -1.57
N LEU A 42 6.76 -4.75 -0.59
CA LEU A 42 6.86 -5.32 0.76
C LEU A 42 6.52 -6.81 0.76
N THR A 43 5.47 -7.22 0.03
CA THR A 43 5.08 -8.62 -0.03
C THR A 43 6.15 -9.48 -0.70
N CYS A 44 6.65 -9.06 -1.85
CA CYS A 44 7.57 -9.88 -2.63
C CYS A 44 9.00 -9.85 -2.11
N SER A 45 9.42 -8.75 -1.49
CA SER A 45 10.70 -8.71 -0.79
C SER A 45 10.71 -9.53 0.49
N ALA A 46 9.57 -9.84 1.12
CA ALA A 46 9.54 -10.70 2.30
C ALA A 46 10.08 -12.13 2.03
N LEU A 47 10.18 -12.53 0.76
CA LEU A 47 10.83 -13.77 0.33
C LEU A 47 12.37 -13.67 0.29
N ASP A 48 12.93 -12.46 0.38
CA ASP A 48 14.35 -12.10 0.36
C ASP A 48 14.70 -11.14 1.52
N GLY A 49 15.15 -11.70 2.64
CA GLY A 49 15.23 -10.99 3.93
C GLY A 49 16.05 -9.68 3.94
N LEU A 50 17.15 -9.57 3.18
CA LEU A 50 17.96 -8.33 3.18
C LEU A 50 17.28 -7.19 2.41
N THR A 51 16.59 -7.51 1.32
CA THR A 51 15.90 -6.52 0.49
C THR A 51 14.65 -5.99 1.21
N HIS A 52 13.99 -6.84 2.01
CA HIS A 52 12.78 -6.48 2.75
C HIS A 52 12.99 -5.34 3.75
N ASP A 53 13.97 -5.47 4.65
CA ASP A 53 14.21 -4.48 5.72
C ASP A 53 14.50 -3.08 5.15
N GLN A 54 15.22 -3.02 4.03
CA GLN A 54 15.52 -1.78 3.34
C GLN A 54 14.27 -1.14 2.72
N ILE A 55 13.39 -1.94 2.09
CA ILE A 55 12.12 -1.46 1.51
C ILE A 55 11.19 -0.97 2.61
N LEU A 56 11.06 -1.74 3.69
CA LEU A 56 10.23 -1.38 4.85
C LEU A 56 10.67 -0.05 5.46
N THR A 57 11.97 0.11 5.71
CA THR A 57 12.53 1.35 6.26
C THR A 57 12.28 2.54 5.34
N ASN A 58 12.45 2.36 4.02
CA ASN A 58 12.23 3.43 3.05
C ASN A 58 10.75 3.83 2.97
N TRP A 59 9.84 2.86 3.00
CA TRP A 59 8.41 3.11 2.98
C TRP A 59 7.94 3.84 4.25
N GLN A 60 8.41 3.42 5.42
CA GLN A 60 8.09 4.09 6.69
C GLN A 60 8.57 5.56 6.71
N ARG A 61 9.75 5.83 6.14
CA ARG A 61 10.25 7.19 6.00
C ARG A 61 9.38 8.03 5.05
N ASP A 62 9.06 7.49 3.88
CA ASP A 62 8.27 8.21 2.86
C ASP A 62 6.83 8.49 3.34
N THR A 63 6.21 7.54 4.04
CA THR A 63 4.88 7.72 4.66
C THR A 63 4.88 8.77 5.77
N ALA A 64 5.91 8.80 6.62
CA ALA A 64 6.06 9.84 7.65
C ALA A 64 6.23 11.25 7.02
N ALA A 65 7.02 11.35 5.94
CA ALA A 65 7.16 12.58 5.18
C ALA A 65 5.83 12.99 4.52
N ALA A 66 5.12 12.05 3.90
CA ALA A 66 3.81 12.28 3.31
C ALA A 66 2.80 12.81 4.33
N VAL A 67 2.71 12.19 5.52
CA VAL A 67 1.84 12.68 6.61
C VAL A 67 2.19 14.11 7.01
N THR A 68 3.48 14.46 7.06
CA THR A 68 3.93 15.82 7.37
C THR A 68 3.48 16.81 6.28
N ILE A 69 3.61 16.43 5.01
CA ILE A 69 3.16 17.26 3.87
C ILE A 69 1.64 17.44 3.89
N LEU A 70 0.86 16.38 4.09
CA LEU A 70 -0.60 16.45 4.14
C LEU A 70 -1.07 17.37 5.28
N LYS A 71 -0.43 17.30 6.46
CA LYS A 71 -0.69 18.25 7.57
C LYS A 71 -0.37 19.68 7.17
N ALA A 72 0.78 19.92 6.55
CA ALA A 72 1.19 21.26 6.10
C ALA A 72 0.26 21.85 5.04
N LYS A 73 -0.45 20.99 4.29
CA LYS A 73 -1.46 21.37 3.29
C LYS A 73 -2.89 21.43 3.85
N ALA A 74 -3.04 21.34 5.18
CA ALA A 74 -4.34 21.37 5.87
C ALA A 74 -5.34 20.31 5.37
N VAL A 75 -4.83 19.16 4.92
CA VAL A 75 -5.67 18.01 4.56
C VAL A 75 -6.47 17.57 5.79
N PRO A 76 -7.75 17.19 5.65
CA PRO A 76 -8.58 16.71 6.75
C PRO A 76 -7.91 15.57 7.54
N SER A 77 -8.02 15.61 8.86
CA SER A 77 -7.35 14.64 9.74
C SER A 77 -7.84 13.21 9.54
N ASP A 78 -9.12 13.02 9.22
CA ASP A 78 -9.70 11.73 8.87
C ASP A 78 -9.10 11.16 7.58
N ALA A 79 -8.79 12.01 6.59
CA ALA A 79 -8.10 11.57 5.39
C ALA A 79 -6.63 11.20 5.64
N ILE A 80 -5.94 11.94 6.50
CA ILE A 80 -4.57 11.60 6.94
C ILE A 80 -4.57 10.27 7.70
N THR A 81 -5.56 10.05 8.59
CA THR A 81 -5.71 8.79 9.32
C THR A 81 -6.00 7.63 8.37
N ALA A 82 -6.93 7.81 7.42
CA ALA A 82 -7.24 6.78 6.42
C ALA A 82 -6.00 6.39 5.60
N PHE A 83 -5.23 7.38 5.12
CA PHE A 83 -3.96 7.11 4.43
C PHE A 83 -2.96 6.39 5.34
N SER A 84 -2.77 6.85 6.58
CA SER A 84 -1.81 6.24 7.52
C SER A 84 -2.15 4.78 7.83
N SER A 85 -3.43 4.48 8.04
CA SER A 85 -3.89 3.09 8.25
C SER A 85 -3.74 2.24 7.00
N ALA A 86 -4.02 2.80 5.82
CA ALA A 86 -3.85 2.12 4.53
C ALA A 86 -2.37 1.87 4.18
N ALA A 87 -1.48 2.74 4.63
CA ALA A 87 -0.05 2.70 4.39
C ALA A 87 0.73 1.90 5.45
N ASP A 88 0.07 1.45 6.52
CA ASP A 88 0.70 0.62 7.55
C ASP A 88 1.26 -0.66 6.91
N PRO A 89 2.55 -1.01 7.11
CA PRO A 89 3.11 -2.26 6.61
C PRO A 89 2.27 -3.50 6.93
N ALA A 90 1.64 -3.55 8.10
CA ALA A 90 0.75 -4.65 8.49
C ALA A 90 -0.55 -4.70 7.67
N ALA A 91 -0.99 -3.58 7.11
CA ALA A 91 -2.14 -3.52 6.20
C ALA A 91 -1.75 -3.84 4.74
N LEU A 92 -0.48 -3.65 4.38
CA LEU A 92 0.02 -3.90 3.03
C LEU A 92 0.47 -5.35 2.82
N MET A 93 1.02 -5.97 3.86
CA MET A 93 1.54 -7.34 3.78
C MET A 93 0.44 -8.38 4.01
N PRO A 94 0.56 -9.57 3.41
CA PRO A 94 -0.31 -10.69 3.73
C PRO A 94 -0.22 -11.06 5.21
N ALA A 95 -1.32 -11.58 5.77
CA ALA A 95 -1.33 -12.07 7.13
C ALA A 95 -0.29 -13.20 7.32
N PRO A 96 0.28 -13.38 8.53
CA PRO A 96 1.33 -14.38 8.75
C PRO A 96 0.95 -15.82 8.39
N ASP A 97 -0.34 -16.15 8.40
CA ASP A 97 -0.91 -17.45 8.05
C ASP A 97 -1.33 -17.57 6.57
N THR A 98 -1.08 -16.54 5.75
CA THR A 98 -1.37 -16.57 4.31
C THR A 98 -0.58 -17.71 3.66
N PRO A 99 -1.23 -18.60 2.89
CA PRO A 99 -0.54 -19.70 2.22
C PRO A 99 0.57 -19.18 1.29
N TRP A 100 1.74 -19.81 1.36
CA TRP A 100 2.90 -19.42 0.53
C TRP A 100 2.58 -19.39 -0.96
N ALA A 101 1.72 -20.29 -1.45
CA ALA A 101 1.30 -20.32 -2.85
C ALA A 101 0.58 -19.04 -3.30
N GLU A 102 -0.17 -18.38 -2.39
CA GLU A 102 -0.84 -17.11 -2.67
C GLU A 102 0.16 -15.95 -2.73
N VAL A 103 1.11 -15.91 -1.78
CA VAL A 103 2.20 -14.93 -1.77
C VAL A 103 3.05 -15.05 -3.03
N LYS A 104 3.46 -16.27 -3.37
CA LYS A 104 4.21 -16.57 -4.60
C LYS A 104 3.41 -16.21 -5.84
N GLY A 105 2.11 -16.55 -5.87
CA GLY A 105 1.23 -16.23 -6.98
C GLY A 105 1.16 -14.74 -7.27
N LEU A 106 1.06 -13.89 -6.24
CA LEU A 106 1.16 -12.43 -6.41
C LEU A 106 2.50 -12.04 -7.05
N CYS A 107 3.61 -12.53 -6.52
CA CYS A 107 4.95 -12.14 -6.96
C CYS A 107 5.29 -12.65 -8.37
N ASP A 108 4.76 -13.81 -8.76
CA ASP A 108 4.87 -14.33 -10.12
C ASP A 108 4.15 -13.44 -11.15
N THR A 109 3.09 -12.72 -10.74
CA THR A 109 2.45 -11.71 -11.62
C THR A 109 3.21 -10.39 -11.71
N GLN A 110 4.26 -10.22 -10.89
CA GLN A 110 5.05 -9.00 -10.78
C GLN A 110 6.55 -9.30 -10.97
N PRO A 111 6.96 -9.98 -12.06
CA PRO A 111 8.34 -10.50 -12.20
C PRO A 111 9.41 -9.40 -12.15
N ASP A 112 9.05 -8.17 -12.53
CA ASP A 112 9.96 -7.02 -12.57
C ASP A 112 9.93 -6.16 -11.30
N TRP A 113 9.25 -6.57 -10.22
CA TRP A 113 9.11 -5.75 -9.01
C TRP A 113 10.46 -5.27 -8.46
N GLN A 114 11.46 -6.16 -8.46
CA GLN A 114 12.78 -5.89 -7.91
C GLN A 114 13.52 -4.85 -8.76
N LYS A 115 13.45 -5.00 -10.09
CA LYS A 115 14.00 -4.02 -11.03
C LYS A 115 13.34 -2.66 -10.86
N SER A 116 12.01 -2.62 -10.82
CA SER A 116 11.25 -1.37 -10.63
C SER A 116 11.64 -0.65 -9.35
N TYR A 117 11.85 -1.39 -8.26
CA TYR A 117 12.29 -0.80 -7.00
C TYR A 117 13.71 -0.22 -7.08
N TYR A 118 14.70 -0.98 -7.57
CA TYR A 118 16.09 -0.53 -7.61
C TYR A 118 16.36 0.56 -8.65
N GLU A 119 15.58 0.63 -9.72
CA GLU A 119 15.63 1.72 -10.71
C GLU A 119 14.84 2.96 -10.25
N PHE A 120 14.27 2.96 -9.03
CA PHE A 120 13.41 4.02 -8.53
C PHE A 120 12.19 4.32 -9.42
N ASN A 121 11.71 3.31 -10.16
CA ASN A 121 10.49 3.36 -10.95
C ASN A 121 9.25 3.17 -10.05
N LEU A 122 9.15 4.01 -9.03
CA LEU A 122 8.07 4.01 -8.04
C LEU A 122 7.63 5.44 -7.68
N THR A 123 6.55 5.52 -6.91
CA THR A 123 6.00 6.76 -6.38
C THR A 123 6.66 7.06 -5.04
N VAL A 124 7.60 8.01 -5.04
CA VAL A 124 8.16 8.62 -3.82
C VAL A 124 7.29 9.82 -3.44
N LEU A 125 6.50 9.65 -2.37
CA LEU A 125 5.49 10.62 -1.95
C LEU A 125 6.13 11.93 -1.49
N GLU A 126 7.24 11.87 -0.74
CA GLU A 126 7.99 13.04 -0.28
C GLU A 126 8.32 14.00 -1.44
N LEU A 127 8.68 13.44 -2.60
CA LEU A 127 9.07 14.22 -3.78
C LEU A 127 7.88 14.70 -4.62
N LYS A 128 6.83 13.87 -4.74
CA LYS A 128 5.72 14.12 -5.68
C LYS A 128 4.53 14.86 -5.05
N LEU A 129 4.21 14.59 -3.77
CA LEU A 129 3.04 15.20 -3.11
C LEU A 129 3.07 16.73 -3.07
N PRO A 130 4.20 17.43 -2.83
CA PRO A 130 4.19 18.88 -2.78
C PRO A 130 3.67 19.55 -4.07
N GLY A 131 3.98 18.95 -5.23
CA GLY A 131 3.52 19.42 -6.54
C GLY A 131 2.05 19.09 -6.82
N ALA A 132 1.45 18.13 -6.11
CA ALA A 132 0.06 17.76 -6.29
C ALA A 132 -0.93 18.75 -5.62
N PHE A 133 -0.44 19.71 -4.83
CA PHE A 133 -1.24 20.75 -4.18
C PHE A 133 -0.97 22.15 -4.78
N GLN A 134 -0.42 22.21 -5.99
CA GLN A 134 -0.21 23.45 -6.76
C GLN A 134 -1.33 23.61 -7.78
#